data_AF-A0A4Q5LXC1-F1
#
_entry.id   AF-A0A4Q5LXC1-F1
#
_cell.length_a   1.000
_cell.length_b   1.000
_cell.length_c   1.000
_cell.angle_alpha   90.00
_cell.angle_beta   90.00
_cell.angle_gamma   90.00
#
_symmetry.space_group_name_H-M   'P 1'
#
loop_
_entity.id
_entity.type
_entity.pdbx_description
1 polymer ?
#
loop_
_entity_poly.entity_id
_entity_poly.type
_entity_poly.pdbx_seq_one_letter_code
_entity_poly.pdbx_strand_id
1 'polypeptide(L)'
;MIKNNFYLIFFGIFSLAATIMGIVAYINYKKTHKLLHEGIKTHAVVADSYTDRKGHTRYKLVYIDSQLNNHVYWLEKQAWTDALNYGDKVPVYYSPDKPEEATGGGIDAWFVTILLSVFFVVFGSIGYIGLTKQLFSLNQRKNLQEIGISIHAHVDEVYKNYSVSVNHEHPYIIRSTYKSPLDNKLYIFHSDNIWFNPTPYLKDNIVVKVNPDDYTDYIVETEFKP
;
A
#
# COMPACT_ATOMS: atom_id res chain seq x y z
N MET A 1 -6.86 12.91 22.52
CA MET A 1 -6.95 13.64 21.23
C MET A 1 -5.78 13.41 20.26
N ILE A 2 -4.53 13.13 20.71
CA ILE A 2 -3.35 13.02 19.82
C ILE A 2 -3.26 11.68 19.04
N LYS A 3 -3.81 10.57 19.57
CA LYS A 3 -3.66 9.21 18.97
C LYS A 3 -4.30 9.05 17.58
N ASN A 4 -5.44 9.68 17.29
CA ASN A 4 -6.12 9.52 15.99
C ASN A 4 -5.38 10.21 14.83
N ASN A 5 -4.60 11.26 15.10
CA ASN A 5 -3.85 11.96 14.08
C ASN A 5 -2.60 11.19 13.65
N PHE A 6 -1.97 10.43 14.57
CA PHE A 6 -0.78 9.67 14.26
C PHE A 6 -1.03 8.61 13.17
N TYR A 7 -2.06 7.77 13.34
CA TYR A 7 -2.36 6.72 12.36
C TYR A 7 -2.81 7.29 11.00
N LEU A 8 -3.56 8.39 10.99
CA LEU A 8 -3.90 9.10 9.76
C LEU A 8 -2.65 9.57 9.02
N ILE A 9 -1.71 10.21 9.71
CA ILE A 9 -0.46 10.69 9.11
C ILE A 9 0.39 9.52 8.64
N PHE A 10 0.54 8.49 9.47
CA PHE A 10 1.30 7.28 9.15
C PHE A 10 0.77 6.62 7.87
N PHE A 11 -0.50 6.24 7.82
CA PHE A 11 -1.08 5.61 6.62
C PHE A 11 -1.14 6.57 5.42
N GLY A 12 -1.30 7.88 5.69
CA GLY A 12 -1.20 8.94 4.70
C GLY A 12 0.13 8.93 3.95
N ILE A 13 1.26 8.85 4.65
CA ILE A 13 2.60 8.79 4.03
C ILE A 13 2.74 7.57 3.12
N PHE A 14 2.30 6.39 3.57
CA PHE A 14 2.34 5.15 2.77
C PHE A 14 1.48 5.27 1.50
N SER A 15 0.27 5.82 1.61
CA SER A 15 -0.61 6.03 0.45
C SER A 15 -0.03 7.05 -0.54
N LEU A 16 0.63 8.10 -0.06
CA LEU A 16 1.24 9.12 -0.90
C LEU A 16 2.44 8.54 -1.66
N ALA A 17 3.33 7.83 -0.97
CA ALA A 17 4.46 7.14 -1.58
C ALA A 17 3.99 6.13 -2.64
N ALA A 18 2.97 5.32 -2.33
CA ALA A 18 2.37 4.41 -3.29
C ALA A 18 1.84 5.16 -4.52
N THR A 19 1.05 6.22 -4.33
CA THR A 19 0.50 7.03 -5.43
C THR A 19 1.60 7.53 -6.38
N ILE A 20 2.69 8.07 -5.83
CA ILE A 20 3.82 8.56 -6.64
C ILE A 20 4.44 7.42 -7.46
N MET A 21 4.71 6.27 -6.83
CA MET A 21 5.26 5.10 -7.52
C MET A 21 4.33 4.59 -8.62
N GLY A 22 3.02 4.54 -8.35
CA GLY A 22 2.01 4.12 -9.32
C GLY A 22 1.92 5.06 -10.52
N ILE A 23 2.00 6.38 -10.31
CA ILE A 23 2.04 7.37 -11.39
C ILE A 23 3.28 7.17 -12.26
N VAL A 24 4.47 7.03 -11.66
CA VAL A 24 5.71 6.81 -12.41
C VAL A 24 5.67 5.49 -13.16
N ALA A 25 5.15 4.42 -12.54
CA ALA A 25 4.95 3.12 -13.19
C ALA A 25 4.02 3.23 -14.40
N TYR A 26 2.90 3.96 -14.27
CA TYR A 26 1.94 4.16 -15.35
C TYR A 26 2.54 4.95 -16.53
N ILE A 27 3.32 6.00 -16.25
CA ILE A 27 4.02 6.76 -17.29
C ILE A 27 5.02 5.87 -18.02
N ASN A 28 5.81 5.06 -17.29
CA ASN A 28 6.76 4.12 -17.88
C ASN A 28 6.04 3.04 -18.71
N TYR A 29 4.97 2.46 -18.16
CA TYR A 29 4.12 1.49 -18.83
C TYR A 29 3.60 2.03 -20.17
N LYS A 30 3.03 3.24 -20.17
CA LYS A 30 2.48 3.86 -21.39
C LYS A 30 3.56 4.06 -22.45
N LYS A 31 4.75 4.54 -22.04
CA LYS A 31 5.88 4.73 -22.95
C LYS A 31 6.37 3.40 -23.54
N THR A 32 6.66 2.41 -22.68
CA THR A 32 7.15 1.10 -23.09
C THR A 32 6.12 0.36 -23.96
N HIS A 33 4.84 0.39 -23.57
CA HIS A 33 3.76 -0.23 -24.32
C HIS A 33 3.64 0.37 -25.73
N LYS A 34 3.67 1.71 -25.84
CA LYS A 34 3.65 2.39 -27.14
C LYS A 34 4.82 1.96 -28.01
N LEU A 35 6.04 2.01 -27.50
CA LEU A 35 7.24 1.66 -28.27
C LEU A 35 7.24 0.19 -28.72
N LEU A 36 6.80 -0.74 -27.87
CA LEU A 36 6.80 -2.16 -28.22
C LEU A 36 5.74 -2.56 -29.25
N HIS A 37 4.62 -1.82 -29.34
CA HIS A 37 3.51 -2.14 -30.27
C HIS A 37 3.50 -1.26 -31.53
N GLU A 38 3.83 0.02 -31.40
CA GLU A 38 3.76 1.00 -32.48
C GLU A 38 5.15 1.42 -32.99
N GLY A 39 6.20 1.13 -32.22
CA GLY A 39 7.57 1.50 -32.59
C GLY A 39 8.14 0.63 -33.71
N ILE A 40 9.13 1.18 -34.42
CA ILE A 40 9.84 0.45 -35.46
C ILE A 40 10.88 -0.45 -34.79
N LYS A 41 10.81 -1.75 -35.07
CA LYS A 41 11.77 -2.75 -34.58
C LYS A 41 13.03 -2.74 -35.46
N THR A 42 14.19 -2.58 -34.83
CA THR A 42 15.51 -2.72 -35.46
C THR A 42 16.46 -3.54 -34.58
N HIS A 43 17.63 -3.88 -35.09
CA HIS A 43 18.68 -4.55 -34.33
C HIS A 43 19.77 -3.53 -34.00
N ALA A 44 19.96 -3.27 -32.70
CA ALA A 44 21.09 -2.50 -32.22
C ALA A 44 22.27 -3.44 -31.98
N VAL A 45 23.48 -2.95 -32.26
CA VAL A 45 24.74 -3.66 -32.03
C VAL A 45 25.36 -3.16 -30.73
N VAL A 46 25.81 -4.07 -29.88
CA VAL A 46 26.59 -3.72 -28.68
C VAL A 46 27.93 -3.14 -29.10
N ALA A 47 28.13 -1.85 -28.86
CA ALA A 47 29.35 -1.14 -29.20
C ALA A 47 30.32 -1.01 -28.02
N ASP A 48 29.81 -1.02 -26.78
CA ASP A 48 30.64 -0.93 -25.57
C ASP A 48 29.83 -1.35 -24.32
N SER A 49 30.51 -1.53 -23.20
CA SER A 49 29.89 -1.72 -21.88
C SER A 49 30.67 -1.00 -20.79
N TYR A 50 29.96 -0.35 -19.87
CA TYR A 50 30.54 0.31 -18.70
C TYR A 50 30.00 -0.33 -17.41
N THR A 51 30.89 -0.78 -16.53
CA THR A 51 30.53 -1.28 -15.20
C THR A 51 30.92 -0.27 -14.14
N ASP A 52 29.98 0.13 -13.29
CA ASP A 52 30.26 1.04 -12.18
C ASP A 52 30.91 0.33 -10.98
N ARG A 53 31.34 1.11 -9.97
CA ARG A 53 31.97 0.57 -8.75
C ARG A 53 31.04 -0.33 -7.91
N LYS A 54 29.72 -0.27 -8.14
CA LYS A 54 28.71 -1.07 -7.46
C LYS A 54 28.37 -2.35 -8.25
N GLY A 55 29.01 -2.57 -9.40
CA GLY A 55 28.80 -3.74 -10.26
C GLY A 55 27.64 -3.60 -11.25
N HIS A 56 27.04 -2.42 -11.40
CA HIS A 56 25.99 -2.20 -12.39
C HIS A 56 26.60 -2.00 -13.77
N THR A 57 26.21 -2.84 -14.73
CA THR A 57 26.73 -2.80 -16.10
C THR A 57 25.72 -2.18 -17.06
N ARG A 58 26.16 -1.19 -17.82
CA ARG A 58 25.39 -0.51 -18.87
C ARG A 58 26.00 -0.78 -20.22
N TYR A 59 25.20 -1.23 -21.16
CA TYR A 59 25.61 -1.51 -22.53
C TYR A 59 25.25 -0.34 -23.44
N LYS A 60 26.23 0.11 -24.23
CA LYS A 60 26.03 1.10 -25.27
C LYS A 60 25.60 0.38 -26.55
N LEU A 61 24.32 0.51 -26.90
CA LEU A 61 23.77 -0.09 -28.12
C LEU A 61 23.68 0.97 -29.21
N VAL A 62 24.18 0.65 -30.41
CA VAL A 62 24.11 1.54 -31.58
C VAL A 62 23.17 0.95 -32.61
N TYR A 63 22.20 1.74 -33.08
CA TYR A 63 21.28 1.36 -34.15
C TYR A 63 21.15 2.48 -35.17
N ILE A 64 20.68 2.11 -36.36
CA ILE A 64 20.42 3.03 -37.46
C ILE A 64 18.90 3.16 -37.61
N ASP A 65 18.40 4.40 -37.67
CA ASP A 65 16.98 4.66 -37.93
C ASP A 65 16.61 4.51 -39.42
N SER A 66 15.34 4.71 -39.74
CA SER A 66 14.83 4.63 -41.11
C SER A 66 15.37 5.73 -42.03
N GLN A 67 15.98 6.78 -41.48
CA GLN A 67 16.58 7.89 -42.21
C GLN A 67 18.11 7.75 -42.31
N LEU A 68 18.66 6.59 -41.92
CA LEU A 68 20.09 6.28 -41.91
C LEU A 68 20.93 7.08 -40.89
N ASN A 69 20.30 7.62 -39.84
CA ASN A 69 21.02 8.27 -38.74
C ASN A 69 21.39 7.26 -37.65
N ASN A 70 22.58 7.44 -37.07
CA ASN A 70 23.05 6.64 -35.95
C ASN A 70 22.48 7.15 -34.62
N HIS A 71 21.94 6.24 -33.82
CA HIS A 71 21.42 6.51 -32.49
C HIS A 71 22.07 5.61 -31.45
N VAL A 72 22.13 6.11 -30.21
CA VAL A 72 22.67 5.38 -29.06
C VAL A 72 21.55 5.12 -28.07
N TYR A 73 21.34 3.86 -27.73
CA TYR A 73 20.47 3.44 -26.64
C TYR A 73 21.30 2.79 -25.54
N TRP A 74 21.14 3.27 -24.31
CA TRP A 74 21.80 2.71 -23.14
C TRP A 74 20.90 1.66 -22.51
N LEU A 75 21.32 0.40 -22.60
CA LEU A 75 20.63 -0.71 -21.97
C LEU A 75 21.26 -1.03 -20.62
N GLU A 76 20.47 -0.96 -19.55
CA GLU A 76 20.85 -1.42 -18.22
C GLU A 76 20.26 -2.81 -17.99
N LYS A 77 21.12 -3.83 -17.99
CA LYS A 77 20.69 -5.22 -17.74
C LYS A 77 20.72 -5.53 -16.26
N GLN A 78 19.77 -6.36 -15.84
CA GLN A 78 19.72 -6.83 -14.46
C GLN A 78 20.80 -7.88 -14.19
N ALA A 79 21.35 -7.90 -12.97
CA ALA A 79 22.47 -8.78 -12.60
C ALA A 79 22.17 -10.29 -12.76
N TRP A 80 20.89 -10.68 -12.77
CA TRP A 80 20.43 -12.05 -12.98
C TRP A 80 20.15 -12.40 -14.45
N THR A 81 20.45 -11.51 -15.40
CA THR A 81 20.29 -11.76 -16.84
C THR A 81 21.64 -11.97 -17.49
N ASP A 82 21.66 -12.69 -18.62
CA ASP A 82 22.91 -12.98 -19.33
C ASP A 82 23.63 -11.69 -19.75
N ALA A 83 24.94 -11.66 -19.58
CA ALA A 83 25.76 -10.57 -20.09
C ALA A 83 25.70 -10.51 -21.62
N LEU A 84 25.88 -9.31 -22.18
CA LEU A 84 26.01 -9.12 -23.62
C LEU A 84 27.49 -8.94 -23.97
N ASN A 85 27.88 -9.43 -25.13
CA ASN A 85 29.21 -9.27 -25.68
C ASN A 85 29.22 -8.18 -26.75
N TYR A 86 30.41 -7.62 -26.99
CA TYR A 86 30.63 -6.71 -28.10
C TYR A 86 30.22 -7.37 -29.43
N GLY A 87 29.46 -6.65 -30.25
CA GLY A 87 28.95 -7.16 -31.53
C GLY A 87 27.62 -7.93 -31.43
N ASP A 88 27.12 -8.24 -30.24
CA ASP A 88 25.82 -8.87 -30.08
C ASP A 88 24.71 -7.98 -30.67
N LYS A 89 23.72 -8.61 -31.29
CA LYS A 89 22.56 -7.95 -31.88
C LYS A 89 21.36 -8.08 -30.95
N VAL A 90 20.85 -6.95 -30.49
CA VAL A 90 19.72 -6.88 -29.56
C VAL A 90 18.55 -6.16 -30.21
N PRO A 91 17.31 -6.68 -30.13
CA PRO A 91 16.16 -5.97 -30.65
C PRO A 91 15.89 -4.69 -29.85
N VAL A 92 15.76 -3.57 -30.56
CA VAL A 92 15.39 -2.27 -30.02
C VAL A 92 14.19 -1.74 -30.80
N TYR A 93 13.27 -1.12 -30.07
CA TYR A 93 12.05 -0.52 -30.60
C TYR A 93 12.13 0.99 -30.39
N TYR A 94 12.14 1.76 -31.47
CA TYR A 94 12.24 3.23 -31.41
C TYR A 94 11.00 3.90 -31.99
N SER A 95 10.73 5.13 -31.54
CA SER A 95 9.64 5.95 -32.06
C SER A 95 10.01 6.57 -33.41
N PRO A 96 9.20 6.41 -34.49
CA PRO A 96 9.49 7.06 -35.77
C PRO A 96 9.47 8.59 -35.70
N ASP A 97 8.66 9.16 -34.82
CA ASP A 97 8.55 10.62 -34.64
C ASP A 97 9.72 11.20 -33.83
N LYS A 98 10.33 10.37 -32.97
CA LYS A 98 11.38 10.74 -32.02
C LYS A 98 12.35 9.56 -31.84
N PRO A 99 13.28 9.34 -32.78
CA PRO A 99 14.13 8.15 -32.77
C PRO A 99 15.00 7.99 -31.52
N GLU A 100 15.27 9.07 -30.77
CA GLU A 100 15.94 9.05 -29.46
C GLU A 100 15.12 8.34 -28.36
N GLU A 101 13.80 8.25 -28.54
CA GLU A 101 12.94 7.45 -27.66
C GLU A 101 12.94 6.00 -28.12
N ALA A 102 13.81 5.21 -27.48
CA ALA A 102 13.92 3.78 -27.72
C ALA A 102 13.79 2.96 -26.44
N THR A 103 13.41 1.70 -26.60
CA THR A 103 13.39 0.69 -25.55
C THR A 103 13.90 -0.64 -26.07
N GLY A 104 14.56 -1.42 -25.21
CA GLY A 104 14.89 -2.81 -25.50
C GLY A 104 13.64 -3.69 -25.59
N GLY A 105 13.84 -4.94 -25.99
CA GLY A 105 12.81 -5.97 -25.88
C GLY A 105 12.84 -6.73 -24.55
N GLY A 106 11.81 -7.56 -24.32
CA GLY A 106 11.81 -8.52 -23.21
C GLY A 106 11.63 -7.90 -21.82
N ILE A 107 12.20 -8.55 -20.80
CA ILE A 107 11.98 -8.21 -19.39
C ILE A 107 12.63 -6.89 -18.98
N ASP A 108 13.77 -6.52 -19.59
CA ASP A 108 14.50 -5.30 -19.26
C ASP A 108 13.66 -4.04 -19.54
N ALA A 109 12.83 -4.08 -20.60
CA ALA A 109 11.91 -2.99 -20.95
C ALA A 109 10.82 -2.76 -19.90
N TRP A 110 10.42 -3.83 -19.19
CA TRP A 110 9.34 -3.81 -18.22
C TRP A 110 9.83 -3.76 -16.76
N PHE A 111 11.13 -3.92 -16.53
CA PHE A 111 11.68 -4.08 -15.18
C PHE A 111 11.24 -2.97 -14.22
N VAL A 112 11.42 -1.70 -14.62
CA VAL A 112 11.03 -0.54 -13.80
C VAL A 112 9.52 -0.51 -13.54
N THR A 113 8.72 -0.80 -14.57
CA THR A 113 7.25 -0.86 -14.44
C THR A 113 6.83 -1.94 -13.46
N ILE A 114 7.40 -3.15 -13.55
CA ILE A 114 7.08 -4.28 -12.66
C ILE A 114 7.50 -3.95 -11.23
N LEU A 115 8.73 -3.47 -11.04
CA LEU A 115 9.27 -3.14 -9.73
C LEU A 115 8.41 -2.09 -9.01
N LEU A 116 8.11 -0.98 -9.68
CA LEU A 116 7.29 0.08 -9.10
C LEU A 116 5.84 -0.37 -8.90
N SER A 117 5.29 -1.22 -9.77
CA SER A 117 3.96 -1.81 -9.58
C SER A 117 3.88 -2.69 -8.33
N VAL A 118 4.90 -3.51 -8.08
CA VAL A 118 4.97 -4.34 -6.86
C VAL A 118 4.99 -3.45 -5.62
N PHE A 119 5.83 -2.40 -5.61
CA PHE A 119 5.85 -1.46 -4.50
C PHE A 119 4.54 -0.68 -4.35
N PHE A 120 3.90 -0.27 -5.45
CA PHE A 120 2.58 0.34 -5.40
C PHE A 120 1.56 -0.56 -4.69
N VAL A 121 1.55 -1.86 -4.98
CA VAL A 121 0.65 -2.81 -4.31
C VAL A 121 0.99 -2.98 -2.83
N VAL A 122 2.28 -3.17 -2.49
CA VAL A 122 2.72 -3.38 -1.10
C VAL A 122 2.44 -2.12 -0.26
N PHE A 123 2.94 -0.97 -0.66
CA PHE A 123 2.75 0.29 0.08
C PHE A 123 1.29 0.76 0.03
N GLY A 124 0.62 0.58 -1.11
CA GLY A 124 -0.78 0.94 -1.30
C GLY A 124 -1.71 0.12 -0.43
N SER A 125 -1.48 -1.19 -0.29
CA SER A 125 -2.29 -2.04 0.59
C SER A 125 -2.21 -1.55 2.05
N ILE A 126 -1.02 -1.21 2.54
CA ILE A 126 -0.84 -0.69 3.90
C ILE A 126 -1.51 0.68 4.04
N GLY A 127 -1.21 1.61 3.13
CA GLY A 127 -1.67 2.99 3.20
C GLY A 127 -3.18 3.13 3.02
N TYR A 128 -3.72 2.64 1.89
CA TYR A 128 -5.13 2.83 1.58
C TYR A 128 -6.06 2.04 2.51
N ILE A 129 -5.75 0.77 2.84
CA ILE A 129 -6.59 -0.02 3.76
C ILE A 129 -6.59 0.61 5.16
N GLY A 130 -5.42 1.07 5.64
CA GLY A 130 -5.31 1.76 6.92
C GLY A 130 -6.10 3.06 6.95
N LEU A 131 -5.96 3.90 5.92
CA LEU A 131 -6.71 5.15 5.78
C LEU A 131 -8.22 4.92 5.71
N THR A 132 -8.68 3.97 4.90
CA THR A 132 -10.12 3.69 4.79
C THR A 132 -10.67 3.28 6.14
N LYS A 133 -10.03 2.34 6.85
CA LYS A 133 -10.47 1.91 8.19
C LYS A 133 -10.53 3.09 9.17
N GLN A 134 -9.53 3.97 9.14
CA GLN A 134 -9.49 5.13 10.04
C GLN A 134 -10.59 6.15 9.70
N LEU A 135 -10.82 6.44 8.42
CA LEU A 135 -11.89 7.33 7.98
C LEU A 135 -13.28 6.77 8.33
N PHE A 136 -13.50 5.47 8.11
CA PHE A 136 -14.73 4.79 8.51
C PHE A 136 -14.95 4.87 10.03
N SER A 137 -13.93 4.61 10.85
CA SER A 137 -14.05 4.72 12.31
C SER A 137 -14.35 6.15 12.77
N LEU A 138 -13.76 7.16 12.14
CA LEU A 138 -14.07 8.56 12.45
C LEU A 138 -15.51 8.93 12.10
N ASN A 139 -15.99 8.50 10.94
CA ASN A 139 -17.36 8.75 10.53
C ASN A 139 -18.36 7.99 11.41
N GLN A 140 -18.03 6.75 11.78
CA GLN A 140 -18.81 5.94 12.72
C GLN A 140 -18.91 6.62 14.09
N ARG A 141 -17.78 7.08 14.65
CA ARG A 141 -17.74 7.84 15.91
C ARG A 141 -18.60 9.08 15.85
N LYS A 142 -18.52 9.84 14.76
CA LYS A 142 -19.35 11.04 14.57
C LYS A 142 -20.83 10.67 14.51
N ASN A 143 -21.20 9.66 13.73
CA ASN A 143 -22.58 9.22 13.58
C ASN A 143 -23.17 8.74 14.92
N LEU A 144 -22.44 7.89 15.65
CA LEU A 144 -22.86 7.40 16.97
C LEU A 144 -22.88 8.48 18.05
N GLN A 145 -22.16 9.60 17.86
CA GLN A 145 -22.30 10.77 18.73
C GLN A 145 -23.57 11.58 18.44
N GLU A 146 -24.02 11.63 17.18
CA GLU A 146 -25.18 12.41 16.76
C GLU A 146 -26.51 11.65 16.98
N ILE A 147 -26.53 10.35 16.67
CA ILE A 147 -27.77 9.53 16.67
C ILE A 147 -27.70 8.26 17.55
N GLY A 148 -26.55 7.96 18.16
CA GLY A 148 -26.37 6.74 18.94
C GLY A 148 -27.06 6.79 20.30
N ILE A 149 -27.57 5.64 20.74
CA ILE A 149 -28.12 5.47 22.08
C ILE A 149 -27.08 4.83 22.99
N SER A 150 -27.10 5.16 24.29
CA SER A 150 -26.20 4.58 25.29
C SER A 150 -26.89 3.42 26.00
N ILE A 151 -26.25 2.25 26.00
CA ILE A 151 -26.69 1.07 26.74
C ILE A 151 -25.62 0.67 27.76
N HIS A 152 -26.05 0.04 28.85
CA HIS A 152 -25.16 -0.51 29.87
C HIS A 152 -24.98 -2.01 29.62
N ALA A 153 -23.82 -2.38 29.08
CA ALA A 153 -23.45 -3.77 28.84
C ALA A 153 -22.67 -4.32 30.05
N HIS A 154 -22.95 -5.56 30.43
CA HIS A 154 -22.22 -6.25 31.48
C HIS A 154 -20.81 -6.62 31.01
N VAL A 155 -19.80 -6.35 31.82
CA VAL A 155 -18.41 -6.71 31.50
C VAL A 155 -18.19 -8.19 31.80
N ASP A 156 -17.89 -8.98 30.77
CA ASP A 156 -17.67 -10.42 30.93
C ASP A 156 -16.20 -10.72 31.29
N GLU A 157 -15.27 -10.14 30.53
CA GLU A 157 -13.84 -10.39 30.70
C GLU A 157 -12.96 -9.32 30.06
N VAL A 158 -11.70 -9.32 30.47
CA VAL A 158 -10.62 -8.57 29.84
C VAL A 158 -9.56 -9.57 29.38
N TYR A 159 -9.20 -9.54 28.11
CA TYR A 159 -8.19 -10.45 27.56
C TYR A 159 -7.19 -9.69 26.68
N LYS A 160 -6.02 -10.27 26.44
CA LYS A 160 -5.00 -9.71 25.55
C LYS A 160 -5.28 -10.10 24.10
N ASN A 161 -5.18 -9.14 23.20
CA ASN A 161 -5.24 -9.35 21.77
C ASN A 161 -3.87 -9.75 21.21
N TYR A 162 -3.62 -11.06 21.11
CA TYR A 162 -2.34 -11.57 20.60
C TYR A 162 -2.14 -11.40 19.09
N SER A 163 -3.19 -11.02 18.34
CA SER A 163 -3.06 -10.73 16.90
C SER A 163 -2.39 -9.39 16.61
N VAL A 164 -2.26 -8.52 17.62
CA VAL A 164 -1.65 -7.19 17.51
C VAL A 164 -0.52 -7.09 18.52
N SER A 165 0.66 -6.63 18.08
CA SER A 165 1.76 -6.31 18.98
C SER A 165 2.49 -5.03 18.55
N VAL A 166 2.86 -4.22 19.52
CA VAL A 166 3.73 -3.05 19.33
C VAL A 166 4.78 -3.10 20.43
N ASN A 167 6.07 -3.07 20.06
CA ASN A 167 7.18 -3.18 21.02
C ASN A 167 7.09 -4.40 21.97
N HIS A 168 6.65 -5.56 21.45
CA HIS A 168 6.41 -6.78 22.23
C HIS A 168 5.29 -6.69 23.28
N GLU A 169 4.52 -5.60 23.29
CA GLU A 169 3.32 -5.48 24.10
C GLU A 169 2.09 -5.81 23.27
N HIS A 170 1.15 -6.51 23.90
CA HIS A 170 -0.16 -6.82 23.34
C HIS A 170 -1.22 -5.98 24.05
N PRO A 171 -2.14 -5.32 23.31
CA PRO A 171 -3.20 -4.55 23.92
C PRO A 171 -4.24 -5.46 24.57
N TYR A 172 -4.97 -4.91 25.54
CA TYR A 172 -6.13 -5.51 26.18
C TYR A 172 -7.42 -5.15 25.41
N ILE A 173 -8.38 -6.07 25.42
CA ILE A 173 -9.74 -5.89 24.93
C ILE A 173 -10.71 -6.24 26.06
N ILE A 174 -11.76 -5.45 26.19
CA ILE A 174 -12.89 -5.72 27.08
C ILE A 174 -13.98 -6.38 26.23
N ARG A 175 -14.43 -7.56 26.65
CA ARG A 175 -15.66 -8.18 26.12
C ARG A 175 -16.81 -7.86 27.07
N SER A 176 -17.92 -7.40 26.52
CA SER A 176 -19.13 -7.09 27.28
C SER A 176 -20.38 -7.58 26.56
N THR A 177 -21.39 -7.98 27.32
CA THR A 177 -22.66 -8.48 26.80
C THR A 177 -23.85 -7.60 27.18
N TYR A 178 -24.82 -7.50 26.29
CA TYR A 178 -26.10 -6.83 26.54
C TYR A 178 -27.24 -7.70 26.08
N LYS A 179 -28.16 -8.01 27.00
CA LYS A 179 -29.41 -8.69 26.66
C LYS A 179 -30.47 -7.64 26.38
N SER A 180 -30.84 -7.50 25.12
CA SER A 180 -31.81 -6.50 24.68
C SER A 180 -33.22 -6.85 25.16
N PRO A 181 -33.95 -5.93 25.81
CA PRO A 181 -35.32 -6.16 26.24
C PRO A 181 -36.33 -6.10 25.08
N LEU A 182 -35.92 -5.57 23.92
CA LEU A 182 -36.79 -5.36 22.76
C LEU A 182 -37.00 -6.63 21.93
N ASP A 183 -35.92 -7.38 21.72
CA ASP A 183 -35.88 -8.56 20.85
C ASP A 183 -35.37 -9.82 21.57
N ASN A 184 -35.05 -9.71 22.87
CA ASN A 184 -34.52 -10.78 23.71
C ASN A 184 -33.21 -11.40 23.19
N LYS A 185 -32.47 -10.69 22.31
CA LYS A 185 -31.18 -11.14 21.78
C LYS A 185 -30.03 -10.74 22.71
N LEU A 186 -28.98 -11.55 22.71
CA LEU A 186 -27.72 -11.27 23.38
C LEU A 186 -26.74 -10.66 22.37
N TYR A 187 -26.34 -9.41 22.62
CA TYR A 187 -25.32 -8.71 21.85
C TYR A 187 -23.98 -8.79 22.56
N ILE A 188 -22.92 -9.05 21.81
CA ILE A 188 -21.55 -9.11 22.32
C ILE A 188 -20.76 -7.96 21.71
N PHE A 189 -20.18 -7.14 22.56
CA PHE A 189 -19.39 -5.98 22.17
C PHE A 189 -17.93 -6.18 22.59
N HIS A 190 -17.03 -5.69 21.74
CA HIS A 190 -15.60 -5.66 22.00
C HIS A 190 -15.11 -4.21 21.98
N SER A 191 -14.30 -3.85 22.96
CA SER A 191 -13.66 -2.54 22.94
C SER A 191 -12.57 -2.44 21.87
N ASP A 192 -12.17 -1.20 21.58
CA ASP A 192 -10.88 -0.94 20.91
C ASP A 192 -9.71 -1.50 21.74
N ASN A 193 -8.54 -1.60 21.10
CA ASN A 193 -7.28 -2.00 21.73
C ASN A 193 -6.85 -0.99 22.83
N ILE A 194 -6.71 -1.47 24.07
CA ILE A 194 -6.28 -0.70 25.25
C ILE A 194 -4.84 -1.08 25.61
N TRP A 195 -3.92 -0.12 25.61
CA TRP A 195 -2.48 -0.36 25.80
C TRP A 195 -2.03 -0.38 27.28
N PHE A 196 -2.97 -0.54 28.19
CA PHE A 196 -2.73 -0.72 29.63
C PHE A 196 -3.77 -1.71 30.16
N ASN A 197 -3.53 -2.31 31.32
CA ASN A 197 -4.49 -3.22 31.92
C ASN A 197 -5.69 -2.43 32.48
N PRO A 198 -6.91 -2.54 31.90
CA PRO A 198 -8.06 -1.78 32.36
C PRO A 198 -8.75 -2.41 33.58
N THR A 199 -8.42 -3.66 33.96
CA THR A 199 -9.09 -4.41 35.05
C THR A 199 -9.28 -3.61 36.34
N PRO A 200 -8.29 -2.83 36.83
CA PRO A 200 -8.46 -2.04 38.06
C PRO A 200 -9.48 -0.90 37.97
N TYR A 201 -9.83 -0.46 36.76
CA TYR A 201 -10.69 0.69 36.50
C TYR A 201 -12.10 0.29 36.03
N LEU A 202 -12.35 -1.01 35.88
CA LEU A 202 -13.62 -1.52 35.37
C LEU A 202 -14.68 -1.63 36.48
N LYS A 203 -15.92 -1.38 36.08
CA LYS A 203 -17.13 -1.68 36.85
C LYS A 203 -17.83 -2.88 36.21
N ASP A 204 -18.83 -3.43 36.90
CA ASP A 204 -19.65 -4.54 36.37
C ASP A 204 -20.34 -4.22 35.05
N ASN A 205 -20.58 -2.95 34.76
CA ASN A 205 -21.17 -2.49 33.50
C ASN A 205 -20.32 -1.41 32.84
N ILE A 206 -20.25 -1.45 31.52
CA ILE A 206 -19.60 -0.45 30.67
C ILE A 206 -20.63 0.17 29.72
N VAL A 207 -20.45 1.46 29.40
CA VAL A 207 -21.31 2.16 28.46
C VAL A 207 -20.90 1.78 27.04
N VAL A 208 -21.88 1.38 26.25
CA VAL A 208 -21.72 1.13 24.81
C VAL A 208 -22.68 2.06 24.08
N LYS A 209 -22.15 2.86 23.15
CA LYS A 209 -22.96 3.61 22.20
C LYS A 209 -23.25 2.73 21.00
N VAL A 210 -24.52 2.53 20.69
CA VAL A 210 -24.97 1.69 19.57
C VAL A 210 -25.87 2.49 18.64
N ASN A 211 -25.86 2.13 17.36
CA ASN A 211 -26.88 2.59 16.44
C ASN A 211 -28.19 1.82 16.76
N PRO A 212 -29.30 2.52 17.06
CA PRO A 212 -30.55 1.86 17.44
C PRO A 212 -31.14 0.96 16.33
N ASP A 213 -30.82 1.25 15.07
CA ASP A 213 -31.29 0.46 13.92
C ASP A 213 -30.36 -0.73 13.59
N ASP A 214 -29.10 -0.68 14.05
CA ASP A 214 -28.09 -1.72 13.80
C ASP A 214 -27.07 -1.81 14.95
N TYR A 215 -27.25 -2.78 15.84
CA TYR A 215 -26.39 -2.98 17.01
C TYR A 215 -24.99 -3.52 16.65
N THR A 216 -24.72 -3.85 15.37
CA THR A 216 -23.36 -4.16 14.91
C THR A 216 -22.51 -2.90 14.70
N ASP A 217 -23.16 -1.74 14.58
CA ASP A 217 -22.53 -0.42 14.57
C ASP A 217 -22.50 0.15 16.00
N TYR A 218 -21.34 0.02 16.67
CA TYR A 218 -21.19 0.38 18.07
C TYR A 218 -19.78 0.85 18.44
N ILE A 219 -19.69 1.54 19.58
CA ILE A 219 -18.45 1.92 20.25
C ILE A 219 -18.58 1.66 21.76
N VAL A 220 -17.63 0.92 22.32
CA VAL A 220 -17.49 0.77 23.77
C VAL A 220 -16.74 1.99 24.33
N GLU A 221 -17.35 2.69 25.28
CA GLU A 221 -16.74 3.86 25.91
C GLU A 221 -15.65 3.41 26.88
N THR A 222 -14.39 3.64 26.49
CA THR A 222 -13.19 3.23 27.23
C THR A 222 -12.39 4.41 27.78
N GLU A 223 -13.02 5.59 27.87
CA GLU A 223 -12.42 6.75 28.54
C GLU A 223 -12.55 6.59 30.06
N PHE A 224 -11.60 5.85 30.64
CA PHE A 224 -11.44 5.79 32.09
C PHE A 224 -10.96 7.16 32.58
N LYS A 225 -11.82 7.89 33.28
CA LYS A 225 -11.39 9.09 34.02
C LYS A 225 -10.54 8.62 35.22
N PRO A 226 -9.28 9.05 35.37
CA PRO A 226 -8.57 8.91 36.64
C PRO A 226 -9.27 9.71 37.75
#